data_AF-A0A2I0XIP0-F1
#
_entry.id   AF-A0A2I0XIP0-F1
#
_cell.length_a   1.000
_cell.length_b   1.000
_cell.length_c   1.000
_cell.angle_alpha   90.00
_cell.angle_beta   90.00
_cell.angle_gamma   90.00
#
_symmetry.space_group_name_H-M   'P 1'
#
loop_
_entity.id
_entity.type
_entity.pdbx_description
1 polymer ?
#
loop_
_entity_poly.entity_id
_entity_poly.type
_entity_poly.pdbx_seq_one_letter_code
_entity_poly.pdbx_strand_id
1 'polypeptide(L)'
;MDIPQETENYIRESIQDSLGLPVSEKTLRLKFLASEEERHLLQDQNFILQNQLKELHKRFQSSKEEASMNAQGLRKCIQERETLVAKYAEREKCCAKLGRECMLFERDLEKAMESCDELEKENNELRAQLQDNSTLQAMSAEVKSLQEDKENLLINLQRAEEEVTDSLINCVFIL
;
A
#
# COMPACT_ATOMS: atom_id res chain seq x y z
N MET A 1 -33.74 -86.17 16.31
CA MET A 1 -34.48 -85.17 17.12
C MET A 1 -35.89 -85.22 16.60
N ASP A 2 -36.77 -85.91 17.31
CA ASP A 2 -38.15 -86.08 16.86
C ASP A 2 -38.87 -84.74 16.97
N ILE A 3 -39.45 -84.32 15.85
CA ILE A 3 -40.20 -83.07 15.76
C ILE A 3 -41.53 -83.29 16.51
N PRO A 4 -41.96 -82.35 17.38
CA PRO A 4 -43.23 -82.50 18.09
C PRO A 4 -44.40 -82.75 17.14
N GLN A 5 -45.32 -83.64 17.51
CA GLN A 5 -46.47 -84.04 16.66
C GLN A 5 -47.31 -82.83 16.20
N GLU A 6 -47.39 -81.78 17.02
CA GLU A 6 -48.09 -80.55 16.67
C GLU A 6 -47.41 -79.77 15.54
N THR A 7 -46.08 -79.71 15.55
CA THR A 7 -45.29 -79.10 14.48
C THR A 7 -45.39 -79.93 13.19
N GLU A 8 -45.37 -81.25 13.29
CA GLU A 8 -45.54 -82.14 12.14
C GLU A 8 -46.94 -82.02 11.51
N ASN A 9 -47.98 -81.93 12.33
CA ASN A 9 -49.35 -81.68 11.88
C ASN A 9 -49.50 -80.30 11.25
N TYR A 10 -48.89 -79.26 11.83
CA TYR A 10 -48.89 -77.90 11.26
C TYR A 10 -48.21 -77.84 9.88
N ILE A 11 -47.09 -78.55 9.70
CA ILE A 11 -46.39 -78.65 8.42
C ILE A 11 -47.26 -79.38 7.39
N ARG A 12 -47.82 -80.53 7.75
CA ARG A 12 -48.71 -81.32 6.87
C ARG A 12 -49.91 -80.50 6.42
N GLU A 13 -50.57 -79.83 7.34
CA GLU A 13 -51.75 -79.01 7.07
C GLU A 13 -51.40 -77.73 6.30
N SER A 14 -50.18 -77.18 6.45
CA SER A 14 -49.70 -76.08 5.60
C SER A 14 -49.44 -76.49 4.15
N ILE A 15 -48.98 -77.72 3.92
CA ILE A 15 -48.83 -78.28 2.58
C ILE A 15 -50.21 -78.53 1.96
N GLN A 16 -51.15 -79.09 2.73
CA GLN A 16 -52.53 -79.32 2.29
C GLN A 16 -53.24 -78.02 1.90
N ASP A 17 -53.11 -76.98 2.73
CA ASP A 17 -53.63 -75.63 2.46
C ASP A 17 -53.08 -75.05 1.14
N SER A 18 -51.76 -75.17 0.92
CA SER A 18 -51.11 -74.72 -0.32
C SER A 18 -51.59 -75.47 -1.58
N LEU A 19 -52.17 -76.65 -1.41
CA LEU A 19 -52.77 -77.47 -2.46
C LEU A 19 -54.29 -77.26 -2.59
N GLY A 20 -54.87 -76.34 -1.82
CA GLY A 20 -56.31 -76.04 -1.82
C GLY A 20 -57.18 -77.07 -1.11
N LEU A 21 -56.58 -77.94 -0.27
CA LEU A 21 -57.29 -78.96 0.50
C LEU A 21 -57.82 -78.37 1.82
N PRO A 22 -58.93 -78.91 2.37
CA PRO A 22 -59.50 -78.44 3.62
C PRO A 22 -58.52 -78.59 4.78
N VAL A 23 -58.31 -77.50 5.52
CA VAL A 23 -57.42 -77.43 6.68
C VAL A 23 -58.23 -77.48 7.97
N SER A 24 -57.66 -77.98 9.06
CA SER A 24 -58.37 -78.01 10.34
C SER A 24 -58.59 -76.60 10.89
N GLU A 25 -59.68 -76.41 11.64
CA GLU A 25 -59.96 -75.15 12.33
C GLU A 25 -58.82 -74.76 13.30
N LYS A 26 -58.19 -75.75 13.95
CA LYS A 26 -57.05 -75.53 14.86
C LYS A 26 -55.87 -74.87 14.14
N THR A 27 -55.51 -75.37 12.95
CA THR A 27 -54.39 -74.81 12.18
C THR A 27 -54.70 -73.43 11.61
N LEU A 28 -55.93 -73.20 11.15
CA LEU A 28 -56.35 -71.87 10.71
C LEU A 28 -56.28 -70.84 11.84
N ARG A 29 -56.71 -71.19 13.06
CA ARG A 29 -56.60 -70.31 14.24
C ARG A 29 -55.16 -69.99 14.60
N LEU A 30 -54.26 -70.98 14.54
CA LEU A 30 -52.83 -70.77 14.81
C LEU A 30 -52.17 -69.85 13.78
N LYS A 31 -52.46 -70.05 12.48
CA LYS A 31 -51.99 -69.15 11.41
C LYS A 31 -52.53 -67.73 11.56
N PHE A 32 -53.80 -67.60 11.93
CA PHE A 32 -54.41 -66.29 12.20
C PHE A 32 -53.69 -65.55 13.33
N LEU A 33 -53.45 -66.23 14.47
CA LEU A 33 -52.75 -65.64 15.61
C LEU A 33 -51.31 -65.23 15.25
N ALA A 34 -50.56 -66.11 14.57
CA ALA A 34 -49.20 -65.83 14.14
C ALA A 34 -49.13 -64.64 13.16
N SER A 35 -50.07 -64.56 12.21
CA SER A 35 -50.17 -63.42 11.29
C SER A 35 -50.55 -62.13 12.01
N GLU A 36 -51.37 -62.19 13.05
CA GLU A 36 -51.74 -61.02 13.85
C GLU A 36 -50.53 -60.48 14.64
N GLU A 37 -49.76 -61.37 15.28
CA GLU A 37 -48.50 -61.02 15.97
C GLU A 37 -47.48 -60.38 15.02
N GLU A 38 -47.26 -60.97 13.84
CA GLU A 38 -46.34 -60.43 12.84
C GLU A 38 -46.79 -59.05 12.33
N ARG A 39 -48.11 -58.88 12.13
CA ARG A 39 -48.70 -57.58 11.74
C ARG A 39 -48.44 -56.51 12.80
N HIS A 40 -48.54 -56.84 14.08
CA HIS A 40 -48.23 -55.91 15.18
C HIS A 40 -46.75 -55.51 15.18
N LEU A 41 -45.84 -56.48 15.04
CA LEU A 41 -44.39 -56.21 14.96
C LEU A 41 -44.04 -55.32 13.75
N LEU A 42 -44.63 -55.58 12.59
CA LEU A 42 -44.44 -54.75 11.40
C LEU A 42 -44.99 -53.34 11.59
N GLN A 43 -46.10 -53.20 12.31
CA GLN A 43 -46.69 -51.89 12.62
C GLN A 43 -45.76 -51.08 13.54
N ASP A 44 -45.17 -51.71 14.55
CA ASP A 44 -44.21 -51.08 15.45
C ASP A 44 -42.93 -50.65 14.71
N GLN A 45 -42.40 -51.53 13.85
CA GLN A 45 -41.25 -51.19 13.00
C GLN A 45 -41.55 -50.01 12.07
N ASN A 46 -42.73 -49.98 11.46
CA ASN A 46 -43.16 -48.84 10.63
C ASN A 46 -43.17 -47.53 11.43
N PHE A 47 -43.68 -47.56 12.67
CA PHE A 47 -43.70 -46.38 13.53
C PHE A 47 -42.28 -45.89 13.86
N ILE A 48 -41.36 -46.80 14.17
CA ILE A 48 -39.95 -46.46 14.44
C ILE A 48 -39.30 -45.83 13.20
N LEU A 49 -39.46 -46.45 12.03
CA LEU A 49 -38.89 -45.96 10.78
C LEU A 49 -39.44 -44.57 10.40
N GLN A 50 -40.74 -44.36 10.58
CA GLN A 50 -41.35 -43.04 10.33
C GLN A 50 -40.77 -41.97 11.26
N ASN A 51 -40.53 -42.28 12.52
CA ASN A 51 -39.92 -41.34 13.46
C ASN A 51 -38.46 -41.05 13.11
N GLN A 52 -37.68 -42.07 12.75
CA GLN A 52 -36.29 -41.89 12.30
C GLN A 52 -36.21 -41.04 11.03
N LEU A 53 -37.12 -41.27 10.07
CA LEU A 53 -37.18 -40.49 8.83
C LEU A 53 -37.47 -39.01 9.11
N LYS A 54 -38.43 -38.72 10.00
CA LYS A 54 -38.75 -37.34 10.40
C LYS A 54 -37.56 -36.65 11.07
N GLU A 55 -36.88 -37.34 11.98
CA GLU A 55 -35.70 -36.81 12.66
C GLU A 55 -34.53 -36.56 11.70
N LEU A 56 -34.25 -37.51 10.81
CA LEU A 56 -33.22 -37.34 9.77
C LEU A 56 -33.56 -36.19 8.83
N HIS A 57 -34.83 -36.05 8.43
CA HIS A 57 -35.27 -34.95 7.58
C HIS A 57 -35.04 -33.60 8.26
N LYS A 58 -35.38 -33.49 9.55
CA LYS A 58 -35.14 -32.27 10.33
C LYS A 58 -33.65 -31.92 10.37
N ARG A 59 -32.79 -32.89 10.69
CA ARG A 59 -31.32 -32.69 10.71
C ARG A 59 -30.78 -32.28 9.35
N PHE A 60 -31.27 -32.90 8.29
CA PHE A 60 -30.89 -32.56 6.92
C PHE A 60 -31.24 -31.11 6.59
N GLN A 61 -32.46 -30.65 6.91
CA GLN A 61 -32.84 -29.25 6.64
C GLN A 61 -31.99 -28.26 7.43
N SER A 62 -31.77 -28.50 8.73
CA SER A 62 -30.92 -27.63 9.54
C SER A 62 -29.49 -27.56 9.01
N SER A 63 -28.89 -28.70 8.64
CA SER A 63 -27.55 -28.75 8.05
C SER A 63 -27.48 -28.04 6.70
N LYS A 64 -28.52 -28.19 5.87
CA LYS A 64 -28.62 -27.52 4.57
C LYS A 64 -28.70 -25.99 4.72
N GLU A 65 -29.52 -25.51 5.65
CA GLU A 65 -29.65 -24.07 5.95
C GLU A 65 -28.32 -23.50 6.46
N GLU A 66 -27.67 -24.19 7.40
CA GLU A 66 -26.37 -23.82 7.94
C GLU A 66 -25.30 -23.74 6.83
N ALA A 67 -25.20 -24.77 5.98
CA ALA A 67 -24.27 -24.80 4.87
C ALA A 67 -24.53 -23.65 3.88
N SER A 68 -25.80 -23.33 3.60
CA SER A 68 -26.18 -22.22 2.73
C SER A 68 -25.75 -20.86 3.31
N MET A 69 -26.01 -20.64 4.60
CA MET A 69 -25.60 -19.42 5.31
C MET A 69 -24.07 -19.28 5.34
N ASN A 70 -23.35 -20.36 5.63
CA ASN A 70 -21.89 -20.37 5.63
C ASN A 70 -21.32 -20.07 4.24
N ALA A 71 -21.88 -20.66 3.18
CA ALA A 71 -21.45 -20.38 1.81
C ALA A 71 -21.72 -18.92 1.39
N GLN A 72 -22.80 -18.31 1.87
CA GLN A 72 -23.07 -16.88 1.66
C GLN A 72 -22.08 -16.01 2.43
N GLY A 73 -21.83 -16.32 3.71
CA GLY A 73 -20.87 -15.60 4.55
C GLY A 73 -19.45 -15.63 3.97
N LEU A 74 -19.01 -16.80 3.52
CA LEU A 74 -17.70 -16.96 2.89
C LEU A 74 -17.58 -16.14 1.60
N ARG A 75 -18.62 -16.15 0.75
CA ARG A 75 -18.64 -15.32 -0.47
C ARG A 75 -18.51 -13.83 -0.16
N LYS A 76 -19.23 -13.33 0.85
CA LYS A 76 -19.12 -11.93 1.27
C LYS A 76 -17.73 -11.59 1.80
N CYS A 77 -17.15 -12.47 2.62
CA CYS A 77 -15.79 -12.29 3.15
C CYS A 77 -14.74 -12.25 2.02
N ILE A 78 -14.88 -13.09 0.99
CA ILE A 78 -14.00 -13.08 -0.18
C ILE A 78 -14.11 -11.74 -0.93
N GLN A 79 -15.32 -11.26 -1.19
CA GLN A 79 -15.56 -9.97 -1.87
C GLN A 79 -14.97 -8.78 -1.09
N GLU A 80 -15.15 -8.75 0.22
CA GLU A 80 -14.58 -7.71 1.09
C GLU A 80 -13.04 -7.75 1.07
N ARG A 81 -12.46 -8.95 1.11
CA ARG A 81 -11.01 -9.15 1.01
C ARG A 81 -10.47 -8.67 -0.34
N GLU A 82 -11.11 -9.03 -1.45
CA GLU A 82 -10.71 -8.58 -2.79
C GLU A 82 -10.76 -7.06 -2.93
N THR A 83 -11.82 -6.44 -2.39
CA THR A 83 -11.96 -4.97 -2.34
C THR A 83 -10.82 -4.34 -1.53
N LEU A 84 -10.46 -4.93 -0.40
CA LEU A 84 -9.38 -4.44 0.45
C LEU A 84 -8.02 -4.56 -0.24
N VAL A 85 -7.74 -5.70 -0.89
CA VAL A 85 -6.51 -5.91 -1.68
C VAL A 85 -6.38 -4.86 -2.79
N ALA A 86 -7.47 -4.54 -3.50
CA ALA A 86 -7.47 -3.51 -4.52
C ALA A 86 -7.13 -2.12 -3.95
N LYS A 87 -7.68 -1.78 -2.77
CA LYS A 87 -7.35 -0.53 -2.05
C LYS A 87 -5.88 -0.46 -1.63
N TYR A 88 -5.31 -1.56 -1.15
CA TYR A 88 -3.89 -1.61 -0.81
C TYR A 88 -2.99 -1.42 -2.03
N ALA A 89 -3.31 -2.08 -3.15
CA ALA A 89 -2.57 -1.91 -4.39
C ALA A 89 -2.61 -0.46 -4.91
N GLU A 90 -3.75 0.22 -4.80
CA GLU A 90 -3.85 1.63 -5.18
C GLU A 90 -3.05 2.54 -4.23
N ARG A 91 -3.10 2.27 -2.93
CA ARG A 91 -2.30 3.00 -1.94
C ARG A 91 -0.79 2.82 -2.19
N GLU A 92 -0.35 1.61 -2.52
CA GLU A 92 1.05 1.33 -2.84
C GLU A 92 1.52 2.12 -4.06
N LYS A 93 0.70 2.18 -5.13
CA LYS A 93 0.98 3.04 -6.28
C LYS A 93 1.10 4.52 -5.90
N CYS A 94 0.22 4.99 -5.01
CA CYS A 94 0.27 6.37 -4.52
C CYS A 94 1.55 6.64 -3.71
N CYS A 95 1.91 5.75 -2.78
CA CYS A 95 3.16 5.83 -2.03
C CYS A 95 4.39 5.86 -2.96
N ALA A 96 4.40 5.03 -4.02
CA ALA A 96 5.48 5.04 -5.00
C ALA A 96 5.56 6.35 -5.80
N LYS A 97 4.42 7.00 -6.09
CA LYS A 97 4.39 8.33 -6.75
C LYS A 97 4.95 9.40 -5.81
N LEU A 98 4.43 9.47 -4.59
CA LEU A 98 4.89 10.43 -3.59
C LEU A 98 6.39 10.26 -3.27
N GLY A 99 6.87 9.02 -3.18
CA GLY A 99 8.30 8.75 -2.99
C GLY A 99 9.17 9.30 -4.12
N ARG A 100 8.70 9.23 -5.37
CA ARG A 100 9.41 9.85 -6.51
C ARG A 100 9.39 11.38 -6.44
N GLU A 101 8.25 11.96 -6.06
CA GLU A 101 8.13 13.42 -5.90
C GLU A 101 9.07 13.94 -4.80
N CYS A 102 9.14 13.26 -3.64
CA CYS A 102 10.08 13.59 -2.58
C CYS A 102 11.53 13.61 -3.08
N MET A 103 11.96 12.57 -3.82
CA MET A 103 13.32 12.53 -4.39
C MET A 103 13.59 13.69 -5.36
N LEU A 104 12.59 14.13 -6.13
CA LEU A 104 12.74 15.28 -7.01
C LEU A 104 12.89 16.59 -6.22
N PHE A 105 12.07 16.78 -5.19
CA PHE A 105 12.17 17.95 -4.31
C PHE A 105 13.51 18.03 -3.58
N GLU A 106 14.02 16.90 -3.07
CA GLU A 106 15.34 16.83 -2.43
C GLU A 106 16.44 17.26 -3.40
N ARG A 107 16.41 16.75 -4.64
CA ARG A 107 17.37 17.10 -5.69
C ARG A 107 17.31 18.59 -6.06
N ASP A 108 16.11 19.15 -6.18
CA ASP A 108 15.96 20.56 -6.55
C ASP A 108 16.41 21.49 -5.41
N LEU A 109 16.21 21.08 -4.16
CA LEU A 109 16.74 21.79 -2.99
C LEU A 109 18.27 21.76 -2.98
N GLU A 110 18.89 20.61 -3.25
CA GLU A 110 20.35 20.46 -3.30
C GLU A 110 20.97 21.39 -4.35
N LYS A 111 20.41 21.42 -5.57
CA LYS A 111 20.86 22.36 -6.61
C LYS A 111 20.71 23.83 -6.22
N ALA A 112 19.61 24.17 -5.53
CA ALA A 112 19.39 25.53 -5.06
C ALA A 112 20.44 25.93 -4.02
N MET A 113 20.83 25.00 -3.14
CA MET A 113 21.90 25.21 -2.17
C MET A 113 23.26 25.39 -2.87
N GLU A 114 23.60 24.53 -3.83
CA GLU A 114 24.84 24.66 -4.62
C GLU A 114 24.92 26.03 -5.32
N SER A 115 23.82 26.49 -5.91
CA SER A 115 23.73 27.82 -6.54
C SER A 115 23.93 28.96 -5.53
N CYS A 116 23.38 28.85 -4.33
CA CYS A 116 23.62 29.82 -3.26
C CYS A 116 25.10 29.87 -2.86
N ASP A 117 25.76 28.72 -2.74
CA ASP A 117 27.19 28.63 -2.40
C ASP A 117 28.07 29.25 -3.50
N GLU A 118 27.71 29.06 -4.78
CA GLU A 118 28.38 29.69 -5.92
C GLU A 118 28.20 31.22 -5.90
N LEU A 119 26.98 31.70 -5.68
CA LEU A 119 26.68 33.13 -5.58
C LEU A 119 27.39 33.78 -4.39
N GLU A 120 27.51 33.08 -3.26
CA GLU A 120 28.26 33.58 -2.09
C GLU A 120 29.74 33.75 -2.41
N LYS A 121 30.36 32.78 -3.11
CA LYS A 121 31.75 32.89 -3.57
C LYS A 121 31.94 34.08 -4.51
N GLU A 122 31.10 34.22 -5.53
CA GLU A 122 31.15 35.34 -6.46
C GLU A 122 30.98 36.68 -5.73
N ASN A 123 30.05 36.77 -4.78
CA ASN A 123 29.84 37.98 -4.00
C ASN A 123 31.08 38.36 -3.18
N ASN A 124 31.72 37.37 -2.56
CA ASN A 124 32.94 37.57 -1.78
C ASN A 124 34.12 37.99 -2.65
N GLU A 125 34.26 37.42 -3.85
CA GLU A 125 35.27 37.81 -4.84
C GLU A 125 35.07 39.25 -5.31
N LEU A 126 33.84 39.63 -5.67
CA LEU A 126 33.50 41.00 -6.07
C LEU A 126 33.74 41.99 -4.93
N ARG A 127 33.41 41.63 -3.69
CA ARG A 127 33.71 42.46 -2.51
C ARG A 127 35.21 42.64 -2.31
N ALA A 128 36.00 41.58 -2.48
CA ALA A 128 37.46 41.66 -2.38
C ALA A 128 38.04 42.58 -3.47
N GLN A 129 37.56 42.46 -4.71
CA GLN A 129 37.96 43.33 -5.82
C GLN A 129 37.58 44.80 -5.57
N LEU A 130 36.39 45.06 -5.01
CA LEU A 130 35.97 46.43 -4.65
C LEU A 130 36.77 47.02 -3.49
N GLN A 131 37.21 46.19 -2.54
CA GLN A 131 38.06 46.63 -1.43
C GLN A 131 39.52 46.85 -1.86
N ASP A 132 39.95 46.23 -2.95
CA ASP A 132 41.27 46.44 -3.53
C ASP A 132 41.37 47.83 -4.18
N ASN A 133 41.65 48.82 -3.34
CA ASN A 133 41.88 50.20 -3.74
C ASN A 133 43.33 50.45 -4.16
N SER A 134 44.17 49.42 -4.30
CA SER A 134 45.59 49.59 -4.62
C SER A 134 45.82 50.42 -5.88
N THR A 135 45.03 50.17 -6.92
CA THR A 135 45.10 50.92 -8.19
C THR A 135 44.68 52.37 -8.02
N LEU A 136 43.58 52.63 -7.29
CA LEU A 136 43.11 53.99 -6.99
C LEU A 136 44.12 54.76 -6.12
N GLN A 137 44.73 54.10 -5.14
CA GLN A 137 45.78 54.66 -4.30
C GLN A 137 47.03 54.99 -5.11
N ALA A 138 47.46 54.10 -6.01
CA ALA A 138 48.59 54.32 -6.89
C ALA A 138 48.37 55.51 -7.81
N MET A 139 47.21 55.58 -8.49
CA MET A 139 46.85 56.73 -9.33
C MET A 139 46.75 58.02 -8.51
N SER A 140 46.18 57.98 -7.30
CA SER A 140 46.10 59.15 -6.43
C SER A 140 47.49 59.66 -6.02
N ALA A 141 48.44 58.76 -5.74
CA ALA A 141 49.82 59.12 -5.44
C ALA A 141 50.52 59.72 -6.66
N GLU A 142 50.34 59.14 -7.85
CA GLU A 142 50.90 59.67 -9.09
C GLU A 142 50.36 61.07 -9.41
N VAL A 143 49.05 61.28 -9.27
CA VAL A 143 48.44 62.62 -9.46
C VAL A 143 49.03 63.65 -8.49
N LYS A 144 49.26 63.29 -7.22
CA LYS A 144 49.90 64.19 -6.25
C LYS A 144 51.33 64.53 -6.64
N SER A 145 52.12 63.54 -7.07
CA SER A 145 53.49 63.76 -7.57
C SER A 145 53.50 64.72 -8.75
N LEU A 146 52.61 64.52 -9.73
CA LEU A 146 52.49 65.39 -10.89
C LEU A 146 52.04 66.81 -10.52
N GLN A 147 51.21 66.97 -9.48
CA GLN A 147 50.82 68.28 -8.95
C GLN A 147 52.02 69.00 -8.32
N GLU A 148 52.82 68.31 -7.50
CA GLU A 148 54.04 68.86 -6.91
C GLU A 148 55.05 69.28 -7.99
N ASP A 149 55.29 68.43 -8.99
CA ASP A 149 56.16 68.72 -10.12
C ASP A 149 55.68 69.94 -10.92
N LYS A 150 54.36 70.04 -11.16
CA LYS A 150 53.76 71.20 -11.82
C LYS A 150 53.99 72.50 -11.03
N GLU A 151 53.79 72.49 -9.72
CA GLU A 151 54.02 73.67 -8.86
C GLU A 151 55.50 74.10 -8.87
N ASN A 152 56.41 73.14 -8.77
CA ASN A 152 57.86 73.39 -8.86
C ASN A 152 58.26 74.02 -10.21
N LEU A 153 57.69 73.53 -11.32
CA LEU A 153 57.93 74.10 -12.65
C LEU A 153 57.40 75.53 -12.78
N LEU A 154 56.25 75.85 -12.20
CA LEU A 154 55.71 77.21 -12.20
C LEU A 154 56.62 78.19 -11.43
N ILE A 155 57.12 77.79 -10.26
CA ILE A 155 58.07 78.60 -9.47
C ILE A 155 59.37 78.82 -10.27
N ASN A 156 59.90 77.76 -10.88
CA ASN A 156 61.12 77.84 -11.68
C ASN A 156 60.93 78.74 -12.92
N LEU A 157 59.77 78.67 -13.57
CA LEU A 157 59.43 79.51 -14.71
C LEU A 157 59.35 80.99 -14.29
N GLN A 158 58.64 81.29 -13.20
CA GLN A 158 58.54 82.66 -12.68
C GLN A 158 59.92 83.23 -12.33
N ARG A 159 60.77 82.44 -11.64
CA ARG A 159 62.14 82.86 -11.33
C ARG A 159 62.97 83.12 -12.59
N ALA A 160 62.85 82.25 -13.60
CA ALA A 160 63.55 82.44 -14.87
C ALA A 160 63.07 83.69 -15.62
N GLU A 161 61.77 83.99 -15.58
CA GLU A 161 61.21 85.23 -16.12
C GLU A 161 61.77 86.46 -15.39
N GLU A 162 61.83 86.43 -14.05
CA GLU A 162 62.43 87.50 -13.22
C GLU A 162 63.91 87.73 -13.57
N GLU A 163 64.72 86.66 -13.64
CA GLU A 163 66.14 86.73 -14.01
C GLU A 163 66.36 87.32 -15.42
N VAL A 164 65.50 86.99 -16.38
CA VAL A 164 65.56 87.56 -17.74
C VAL A 164 65.19 89.05 -17.71
N THR A 165 64.17 89.45 -16.95
CA THR A 165 63.82 90.86 -16.81
C THR A 165 64.93 91.68 -16.14
N ASP A 166 65.56 91.17 -15.08
CA ASP A 166 66.68 91.81 -14.41
C ASP A 166 67.90 91.94 -15.34
N SER A 167 68.19 90.90 -16.13
CA SER A 167 69.24 90.92 -17.14
C SER A 167 68.97 91.96 -18.24
N LEU A 168 67.72 92.04 -18.74
CA LEU A 168 67.31 93.04 -19.73
C LEU A 168 67.41 94.47 -19.17
N ILE A 169 66.99 94.71 -17.92
CA ILE A 169 67.14 96.01 -17.24
C ILE A 169 68.62 96.38 -17.14
N ASN A 170 69.47 95.44 -16.71
CA ASN A 170 70.92 95.67 -16.61
C ASN A 170 71.55 95.96 -17.99
N CYS A 171 71.11 95.29 -19.06
CA CYS A 171 71.58 95.58 -20.42
C CYS A 171 71.13 96.96 -20.94
N VAL A 172 69.93 97.43 -20.58
CA VAL A 172 69.44 98.78 -20.95
C VAL A 172 70.18 99.88 -20.18
N PHE A 173 70.66 99.63 -18.96
CA PHE A 173 71.44 100.60 -18.18
C PHE A 173 72.92 100.73 -18.61
N ILE A 174 73.42 99.84 -19.46
CA ILE A 174 74.82 99.83 -19.95
C ILE A 174 74.96 100.47 -21.35
N LEU A 175 73.84 100.82 -22.01
CA LEU A 175 73.78 101.55 -23.28
C LEU A 175 73.38 103.02 -23.07
#